data_AF-A0A967LAQ7-F1
#
_entry.id   AF-A0A967LAQ7-F1
#
_cell.length_a   1.000
_cell.length_b   1.000
_cell.length_c   1.000
_cell.angle_alpha   90.00
_cell.angle_beta   90.00
_cell.angle_gamma   90.00
#
_symmetry.space_group_name_H-M   'P 1'
#
loop_
_entity.id
_entity.type
_entity.pdbx_description
1 polymer ?
#
loop_
_entity_poly.entity_id
_entity_poly.type
_entity_poly.pdbx_seq_one_letter_code
_entity_poly.pdbx_strand_id
1 'polypeptide(L)' 'HYARTMKIPYFGICLGMQIAIIEFARNVCGLEDADSTEFNKETAHPVICLQEEQKGIED' A
#
# COMPACT_ATOMS: atom_id res chain seq x y z
N HIS A 1 -6.41 3.45 9.43
CA HIS A 1 -7.87 3.67 9.55
C HIS A 1 -8.20 4.97 10.29
N TYR A 2 -7.60 5.23 11.47
CA TYR A 2 -7.96 6.36 12.35
C TYR A 2 -8.15 7.73 11.66
N ALA A 3 -7.14 8.22 10.94
CA ALA A 3 -7.21 9.54 10.32
C ALA A 3 -8.37 9.67 9.31
N ARG A 4 -8.58 8.65 8.47
CA ARG A 4 -9.68 8.62 7.49
C ARG A 4 -11.05 8.63 8.17
N THR A 5 -11.25 7.79 9.19
CA THR A 5 -12.56 7.71 9.86
C THR A 5 -12.87 8.91 10.74
N MET A 6 -11.86 9.53 11.33
CA MET A 6 -12.03 10.74 12.14
C MET A 6 -11.99 12.02 11.29
N LYS A 7 -11.87 11.91 9.96
CA LYS A 7 -11.75 13.05 9.02
C LYS A 7 -10.61 14.00 9.37
N ILE A 8 -9.52 13.46 9.91
CA ILE A 8 -8.30 14.21 10.23
C ILE A 8 -7.45 14.27 8.95
N PRO A 9 -7.00 15.46 8.53
CA PRO A 9 -6.08 15.59 7.40
C PRO A 9 -4.82 14.74 7.62
N TYR A 10 -4.49 13.92 6.63
CA TYR A 10 -3.32 13.04 6.64
C TYR A 10 -2.44 13.35 5.44
N PHE A 11 -1.15 13.59 5.69
CA PHE A 11 -0.14 13.76 4.65
C PHE A 11 0.92 12.67 4.81
N GLY A 12 0.92 11.71 3.90
CA GLY A 12 1.86 10.59 3.88
C GLY A 12 2.81 10.67 2.69
N ILE A 13 4.11 10.53 2.95
CA ILE A 13 5.16 10.46 1.91
C ILE A 13 5.84 9.10 1.99
N CYS A 14 6.23 8.55 0.83
CA CYS A 14 6.89 7.26 0.71
C CYS A 14 6.07 6.17 1.43
N LEU A 15 6.58 5.55 2.50
CA LEU A 15 5.86 4.57 3.29
C LEU A 15 4.51 5.08 3.82
N GLY A 16 4.39 6.37 4.17
CA GLY A 16 3.12 6.95 4.61
C GLY A 16 2.04 6.91 3.52
N MET A 17 2.43 7.15 2.26
CA MET A 17 1.52 7.00 1.11
C MET A 17 1.15 5.54 0.91
N GLN A 18 2.14 4.64 1.01
CA GLN A 18 1.92 3.20 0.88
C GLN A 18 0.86 2.68 1.89
N ILE A 19 1.01 3.04 3.17
CA ILE A 19 0.07 2.65 4.24
C ILE A 19 -1.34 3.20 3.97
N ALA A 20 -1.46 4.43 3.46
CA ALA A 20 -2.76 5.01 3.13
C ALA A 20 -3.48 4.22 2.03
N ILE A 21 -2.76 3.79 1.00
CA ILE A 21 -3.32 2.97 -0.09
C ILE A 21 -3.73 1.59 0.42
N ILE A 22 -2.87 0.91 1.18
CA ILE A 22 -3.15 -0.41 1.77
C ILE A 22 -4.39 -0.34 2.68
N GLU A 23 -4.47 0.68 3.53
CA GLU A 23 -5.63 0.89 4.41
C GLU A 23 -6.92 1.05 3.63
N PHE A 24 -6.90 1.83 2.55
CA PHE A 24 -8.07 2.05 1.73
C PHE A 24 -8.48 0.78 0.97
N ALA A 25 -7.52 0.05 0.40
CA ALA A 25 -7.77 -1.21 -0.30
C ALA A 25 -8.43 -2.25 0.62
N ARG A 26 -7.91 -2.42 1.84
CA ARG A 26 -8.46 -3.36 2.82
C ARG A 26 -9.84 -2.98 3.31
N ASN A 27 -10.03 -1.72 3.72
CA ASN A 27 -11.24 -1.32 4.46
C ASN A 27 -12.36 -0.77 3.57
N VAL A 28 -12.02 -0.18 2.41
CA VAL A 28 -13.01 0.44 1.52
C VAL A 28 -13.26 -0.41 0.28
N CYS A 29 -12.21 -0.98 -0.32
CA CYS A 29 -12.36 -1.85 -1.49
C CYS A 29 -12.61 -3.33 -1.12
N GLY A 30 -12.48 -3.71 0.15
CA GLY A 30 -12.70 -5.08 0.62
C GLY A 30 -11.61 -6.08 0.22
N LEU A 31 -10.42 -5.59 -0.16
CA LEU A 31 -9.27 -6.44 -0.48
C LEU A 31 -8.50 -6.75 0.80
N GLU A 32 -9.02 -7.68 1.60
CA GLU A 32 -8.53 -7.95 2.97
C GLU A 32 -7.03 -8.23 3.06
N ASP A 33 -6.46 -8.89 2.05
CA ASP A 33 -5.05 -9.27 2.01
C ASP A 33 -4.13 -8.19 1.42
N ALA A 34 -4.68 -7.10 0.87
CA ALA A 34 -3.93 -6.15 0.06
C ALA A 34 -2.69 -5.63 0.76
N ASP A 35 -1.53 -5.72 0.12
CA ASP A 35 -0.27 -5.28 0.69
C ASP A 35 0.70 -4.76 -0.39
N SER A 36 1.84 -4.24 0.05
CA SER A 36 2.99 -3.97 -0.81
C SER A 36 3.81 -5.23 -1.00
N THR A 37 4.29 -5.47 -2.23
CA THR A 37 5.25 -6.55 -2.50
C THR A 37 6.59 -6.37 -1.77
N GLU A 38 6.85 -5.17 -1.24
CA GLU A 38 7.99 -4.89 -0.36
C GLU A 38 7.85 -5.61 1.00
N PHE A 39 6.63 -5.71 1.52
CA PHE A 39 6.36 -6.34 2.83
C PHE A 39 5.87 -7.78 2.69
N ASN A 40 5.01 -8.03 1.71
CA ASN A 40 4.42 -9.33 1.47
C ASN A 40 4.42 -9.63 -0.03
N LYS A 41 5.34 -10.50 -0.45
CA LYS A 41 5.43 -10.96 -1.86
C LYS A 41 4.33 -11.96 -2.23
N GLU A 42 3.63 -12.53 -1.26
CA GLU A 42 2.61 -13.57 -1.43
C GLU A 42 1.18 -13.03 -1.37
N THR A 43 0.99 -11.71 -1.19
CA THR A 43 -0.34 -11.07 -1.24
C THR A 43 -1.03 -11.36 -2.58
N ALA A 44 -2.28 -11.78 -2.52
CA ALA A 44 -3.15 -11.93 -3.68
C ALA A 44 -3.52 -10.57 -4.30
N HIS A 45 -3.37 -9.48 -3.54
CA HIS A 45 -3.69 -8.12 -3.95
C HIS A 45 -2.50 -7.16 -3.78
N PRO A 46 -1.46 -7.24 -4.63
CA PRO A 46 -0.29 -6.37 -4.58
C PRO A 46 -0.65 -4.96 -5.07
N VAL A 47 -1.10 -4.10 -4.17
CA VAL A 47 -1.52 -2.72 -4.49
C VAL A 47 -0.35 -1.76 -4.69
N ILE A 48 0.83 -2.16 -4.21
CA ILE A 48 2.09 -1.43 -4.39
C ILE A 48 3.15 -2.45 -4.79
N CYS A 49 3.85 -2.18 -5.88
CA CYS A 49 4.95 -3.02 -6.34
C CYS A 49 6.04 -2.19 -7.02
N LEU A 50 7.25 -2.76 -7.10
CA LEU A 50 8.30 -2.21 -7.96
C LEU A 50 7.84 -2.25 -9.41
N GLN A 51 8.18 -1.21 -10.16
CA GLN A 51 7.92 -1.18 -11.60
C GLN A 51 8.70 -2.30 -12.28
N GLU A 52 8.15 -2.89 -13.35
CA GLU A 52 8.81 -4.01 -14.04
C GLU A 52 10.20 -3.63 -14.55
N GLU A 53 10.36 -2.39 -14.99
CA GLU A 53 11.62 -1.80 -15.44
C GLU A 53 12.69 -1.77 -14.33
N GLN A 54 12.30 -1.81 -13.06
CA GLN A 54 13.22 -1.82 -11.92
C GLN A 54 13.57 -3.24 -11.44
N LYS A 55 12.92 -4.28 -11.99
CA LYS A 55 13.21 -5.67 -11.59
C LYS A 55 14.55 -6.12 -12.18
N GLY A 56 15.52 -6.41 -11.32
CA GLY A 56 16.84 -6.92 -11.71
C GLY A 56 17.89 -5.84 -12.02
N ILE A 57 17.58 -4.58 -11.72
CA ILE A 57 18.60 -3.53 -11.65
C ILE A 57 19.20 -3.59 -10.25
N GLU A 58 20.46 -4.02 -10.16
CA GLU A 58 21.29 -3.93 -8.96
C GLU A 58 22.16 -2.66 -9.08
N ASP A 59 22.30 -1.90 -7.98
CA ASP A 59 23.11 -0.66 -7.92
C ASP A 59 24.59 -0.88 -8.29
#